data_AF-C8PC45-F1
#
_entry.id   AF-C8PC45-F1
#
_cell.length_a   1.000
_cell.length_b   1.000
_cell.length_c   1.000
_cell.angle_alpha   90.00
_cell.angle_beta   90.00
_cell.angle_gamma   90.00
#
_symmetry.space_group_name_H-M   'P 1'
#
loop_
_entity.id
_entity.type
_entity.pdbx_description
1 polymer ?
#
loop_
_entity_poly.entity_id
_entity_poly.type
_entity_poly.pdbx_seq_one_letter_code
_entity_poly.pdbx_strand_id
1 'polypeptide(L)'
;MIKSPISYKETYKSAIEQDPSSQEKLIPVKNVKANILMIVGEDDLMWDSFAMAKKIKEQNPNAKIYSYKEAGHIFAGNGVLNLGRIRIATGGTTEGNDKAKSESRKTIAAFLKENHK
;
A
#
# COMPACT_ATOMS: atom_id res chain seq x y z
N MET A 1 -29.14 12.72 -0.66
CA MET A 1 -28.37 11.56 -1.18
C MET A 1 -26.97 11.58 -0.58
N ILE A 2 -26.59 10.54 0.17
CA ILE A 2 -25.20 10.34 0.58
C ILE A 2 -24.44 9.86 -0.65
N LYS A 3 -23.47 10.63 -1.14
CA LYS A 3 -22.63 10.18 -2.26
C LYS A 3 -21.80 8.98 -1.82
N SER A 4 -21.78 7.92 -2.61
CA SER A 4 -20.88 6.77 -2.39
C SER A 4 -19.42 7.24 -2.41
N PRO A 5 -18.54 6.64 -1.59
CA PRO A 5 -17.11 6.97 -1.63
C PRO A 5 -16.51 6.69 -3.00
N ILE A 6 -15.64 7.58 -3.47
CA ILE A 6 -14.91 7.44 -4.73
C ILE A 6 -13.69 6.55 -4.50
N SER A 7 -13.54 5.49 -5.30
CA SER A 7 -12.33 4.67 -5.35
C SER A 7 -11.44 5.13 -6.50
N TYR A 8 -10.12 5.17 -6.30
CA TYR A 8 -9.15 5.56 -7.33
C TYR A 8 -8.41 4.36 -7.93
N LYS A 9 -8.56 3.17 -7.35
CA LYS A 9 -7.85 1.94 -7.78
C LYS A 9 -7.95 1.67 -9.27
N GLU A 10 -9.17 1.65 -9.80
CA GLU A 10 -9.39 1.36 -11.22
C GLU A 10 -8.82 2.45 -12.13
N THR A 11 -8.97 3.72 -11.75
CA THR A 11 -8.36 4.84 -12.50
C THR A 11 -6.83 4.71 -12.53
N TYR A 12 -6.21 4.41 -11.39
CA TYR A 12 -4.77 4.21 -11.29
C TYR A 12 -4.29 3.00 -12.11
N LYS A 13 -5.02 1.88 -12.01
CA LYS A 13 -4.75 0.66 -12.78
C LYS A 13 -4.82 0.93 -14.29
N SER A 14 -5.90 1.53 -14.76
CA SER A 14 -6.06 1.90 -16.18
C SER A 14 -4.97 2.85 -16.65
N ALA A 15 -4.55 3.82 -15.82
CA ALA A 15 -3.47 4.74 -16.17
C ALA A 15 -2.13 4.02 -16.38
N ILE A 16 -1.82 2.99 -15.59
CA ILE A 16 -0.62 2.16 -15.79
C ILE A 16 -0.76 1.29 -17.05
N GLU A 17 -1.90 0.63 -17.23
CA GLU A 17 -2.13 -0.30 -18.36
C GLU A 17 -2.10 0.41 -19.72
N GLN A 18 -2.55 1.66 -19.78
CA GLN A 18 -2.58 2.46 -21.00
C GLN A 18 -1.28 3.21 -21.29
N ASP A 19 -0.31 3.18 -20.37
CA ASP A 19 0.94 3.89 -20.51
C ASP A 19 2.02 2.99 -21.17
N PRO A 20 2.36 3.22 -22.45
CA PRO A 20 3.34 2.40 -23.16
C PRO A 20 4.75 2.52 -22.58
N SER A 21 5.02 3.59 -21.83
CA SER A 21 6.30 3.86 -21.16
C SER A 21 6.30 3.46 -19.67
N SER A 22 5.27 2.75 -19.21
CA SER A 22 5.11 2.41 -17.79
C SER A 22 6.30 1.66 -17.19
N GLN A 23 6.99 0.84 -17.97
CA GLN A 23 8.20 0.13 -17.53
C GLN A 23 9.39 1.07 -17.27
N GLU A 24 9.55 2.12 -18.08
CA GLU A 24 10.63 3.10 -17.95
C GLU A 24 10.42 4.00 -16.72
N LYS A 25 9.18 4.11 -16.25
CA LYS A 25 8.81 4.90 -15.06
C LYS A 25 8.96 4.13 -13.75
N LEU A 26 9.35 2.85 -13.80
CA LEU A 26 9.65 2.08 -12.60
C LEU A 26 10.90 2.64 -11.92
N ILE A 27 10.78 2.91 -10.61
CA ILE A 27 11.94 3.27 -9.80
C ILE A 27 12.87 2.05 -9.74
N PRO A 28 14.14 2.16 -10.19
CA PRO A 28 15.05 1.01 -10.22
C PRO A 28 15.52 0.67 -8.79
N VAL A 29 15.13 -0.51 -8.30
CA VAL A 29 15.42 -0.93 -6.91
C VAL A 29 16.42 -2.09 -6.80
N LYS A 30 16.83 -2.68 -7.94
CA LYS A 30 17.73 -3.85 -8.00
C LYS A 30 19.06 -3.65 -7.28
N ASN A 31 19.65 -2.46 -7.37
CA ASN A 31 20.99 -2.15 -6.84
C ASN A 31 20.94 -1.29 -5.57
N VAL A 32 19.77 -1.14 -4.94
CA VAL A 32 19.63 -0.38 -3.70
C VAL A 32 20.31 -1.14 -2.57
N LYS A 33 21.29 -0.51 -1.92
CA LYS A 33 22.03 -1.07 -0.77
C LYS A 33 21.29 -0.96 0.55
N ALA A 34 20.20 -0.20 0.60
CA ALA A 34 19.39 -0.04 1.80
C ALA A 34 18.56 -1.31 2.09
N ASN A 35 18.31 -1.58 3.37
CA ASN A 35 17.34 -2.58 3.78
C ASN A 35 15.93 -2.02 3.53
N ILE A 36 15.14 -2.69 2.69
CA ILE A 36 13.81 -2.22 2.29
C ILE A 36 12.73 -3.02 3.06
N LEU A 37 11.84 -2.31 3.73
CA LEU A 37 10.61 -2.85 4.31
C LEU A 37 9.41 -2.16 3.63
N MET A 38 8.48 -2.95 3.12
CA MET A 38 7.22 -2.50 2.55
C MET A 38 6.06 -3.02 3.41
N ILE A 39 5.23 -2.11 3.88
CA ILE A 39 4.01 -2.38 4.64
C ILE A 39 2.83 -2.02 3.73
N VAL A 40 1.96 -2.97 3.43
CA VAL A 40 0.87 -2.78 2.46
C VAL A 40 -0.44 -3.40 2.92
N GLY A 41 -1.55 -2.77 2.56
CA GLY A 41 -2.89 -3.35 2.68
C GLY A 41 -3.26 -4.09 1.39
N GLU A 42 -3.80 -5.31 1.50
CA GLU A 42 -4.23 -6.08 0.32
C GLU A 42 -5.50 -5.48 -0.32
N ASP A 43 -6.28 -4.74 0.45
CA ASP A 43 -7.53 -4.10 0.04
C ASP A 43 -7.36 -2.60 -0.23
N ASP A 44 -6.16 -2.14 -0.59
CA ASP A 44 -5.92 -0.75 -0.98
C ASP A 44 -6.81 -0.36 -2.18
N LEU A 45 -7.66 0.66 -1.99
CA LEU A 45 -8.58 1.20 -2.99
C LEU A 45 -8.13 2.55 -3.56
N MET A 46 -6.96 3.06 -3.17
CA MET A 46 -6.35 4.25 -3.76
C MET A 46 -5.49 3.86 -4.97
N TRP A 47 -4.58 2.92 -4.76
CA TRP A 47 -3.74 2.30 -5.79
C TRP A 47 -3.37 0.87 -5.37
N ASP A 48 -2.95 0.03 -6.32
CA ASP A 48 -2.61 -1.36 -6.00
C ASP A 48 -1.21 -1.47 -5.35
N SER A 49 -1.13 -1.08 -4.07
CA SER A 49 0.13 -1.08 -3.32
C SER A 49 0.71 -2.48 -3.15
N PHE A 50 -0.13 -3.51 -2.99
CA PHE A 50 0.34 -4.89 -2.88
C PHE A 50 0.95 -5.41 -4.18
N ALA A 51 0.32 -5.16 -5.33
CA ALA A 51 0.90 -5.52 -6.62
C ALA A 51 2.23 -4.79 -6.87
N MET A 52 2.32 -3.50 -6.52
CA MET A 52 3.58 -2.75 -6.69
C MET A 52 4.68 -3.24 -5.74
N ALA A 53 4.34 -3.60 -4.50
CA ALA A 53 5.31 -4.18 -3.57
C ALA A 53 5.89 -5.50 -4.10
N LYS A 54 5.08 -6.35 -4.73
CA LYS A 54 5.56 -7.57 -5.39
C LYS A 54 6.56 -7.26 -6.51
N LYS A 55 6.28 -6.27 -7.37
CA LYS A 55 7.22 -5.84 -8.41
C LYS A 55 8.56 -5.35 -7.83
N ILE A 56 8.52 -4.61 -6.71
CA ILE A 56 9.74 -4.17 -6.01
C ILE A 56 10.53 -5.37 -5.48
N LYS A 57 9.85 -6.36 -4.88
CA LYS A 57 10.46 -7.59 -4.37
C LYS A 57 11.07 -8.46 -5.47
N GLU A 58 10.45 -8.50 -6.64
CA GLU A 58 10.99 -9.19 -7.82
C GLU A 58 12.31 -8.56 -8.28
N GLN A 59 12.40 -7.22 -8.29
CA GLN A 59 13.64 -6.52 -8.61
C GLN A 59 14.69 -6.60 -7.49
N ASN A 60 14.27 -6.61 -6.23
CA ASN A 60 15.14 -6.67 -5.05
C ASN A 60 14.67 -7.79 -4.10
N PRO A 61 15.23 -9.01 -4.24
CA PRO A 61 14.87 -10.15 -3.40
C PRO A 61 15.15 -9.96 -1.91
N ASN A 62 15.96 -8.98 -1.50
CA ASN A 62 16.23 -8.69 -0.09
C ASN A 62 15.16 -7.80 0.55
N ALA A 63 14.33 -7.12 -0.24
CA ALA A 63 13.23 -6.33 0.30
C ALA A 63 12.23 -7.21 1.06
N LYS A 64 11.67 -6.75 2.18
CA LYS A 64 10.65 -7.48 2.94
C LYS A 64 9.27 -6.89 2.65
N ILE A 65 8.28 -7.71 2.33
CA ILE A 65 6.88 -7.31 2.22
C ILE A 65 6.13 -7.86 3.43
N TYR A 66 5.41 -7.00 4.14
CA TYR A 66 4.38 -7.39 5.09
C TYR A 66 3.05 -6.86 4.58
N SER A 67 2.21 -7.79 4.11
CA SER A 67 0.86 -7.48 3.65
C SER A 67 -0.16 -7.81 4.75
N TYR A 68 -1.21 -7.00 4.79
CA TYR A 68 -2.31 -7.17 5.74
C TYR A 68 -3.61 -7.37 4.96
N LYS A 69 -4.22 -8.55 5.12
CA LYS A 69 -5.56 -8.85 4.62
C LYS A 69 -6.58 -7.91 5.28
N GLU A 70 -7.62 -7.55 4.54
CA GLU A 70 -8.69 -6.67 5.02
C GLU A 70 -8.21 -5.27 5.44
N ALA A 71 -7.00 -4.88 5.06
CA ALA A 71 -6.45 -3.56 5.32
C ALA A 71 -6.35 -2.78 4.01
N GLY A 72 -6.71 -1.50 4.05
CA GLY A 72 -6.65 -0.60 2.90
C GLY A 72 -5.42 0.28 2.87
N HIS A 73 -5.55 1.41 2.19
CA HIS A 73 -4.52 2.42 2.04
C HIS A 73 -4.15 3.10 3.36
N ILE A 74 -5.16 3.34 4.20
CA ILE A 74 -5.01 3.95 5.52
C ILE A 74 -5.41 2.89 6.53
N PHE A 75 -4.47 2.48 7.37
CA PHE A 75 -4.72 1.55 8.48
C PHE A 75 -5.44 2.27 9.63
N ALA A 76 -6.61 2.82 9.36
CA ALA A 76 -7.50 3.40 10.35
C ALA A 76 -8.95 3.41 9.85
N GLY A 77 -9.87 3.10 10.76
CA GLY A 77 -11.30 3.18 10.50
C GLY A 77 -11.77 2.20 9.42
N ASN A 78 -12.94 2.45 8.86
CA ASN A 78 -13.65 1.51 7.98
C ASN A 78 -13.28 1.63 6.49
N GLY A 79 -12.12 2.19 6.17
CA GLY A 79 -11.69 2.34 4.77
C GLY A 79 -12.39 3.45 4.00
N VAL A 80 -12.99 4.43 4.69
CA VAL A 80 -13.57 5.63 4.06
C VAL A 80 -13.03 6.90 4.71
N LEU A 81 -12.38 7.75 3.92
CA LEU A 81 -11.94 9.07 4.32
C LEU A 81 -12.99 10.13 3.93
N ASN A 82 -13.48 10.90 4.91
CA ASN A 82 -14.45 11.97 4.67
C ASN A 82 -13.73 13.33 4.69
N LEU A 83 -13.68 14.01 3.54
CA LEU A 83 -13.07 15.33 3.34
C LEU A 83 -14.16 16.34 2.97
N GLY A 84 -14.92 16.78 3.97
CA GLY A 84 -16.07 17.67 3.78
C GLY A 84 -17.16 17.02 2.94
N ARG A 85 -17.38 17.51 1.72
CA ARG A 85 -18.39 16.98 0.78
C ARG A 85 -17.87 15.80 -0.05
N ILE A 86 -16.58 15.49 0.02
CA ILE A 86 -15.94 14.42 -0.73
C ILE A 86 -15.73 13.23 0.20
N ARG A 87 -16.01 12.03 -0.29
CA ARG A 87 -15.77 10.78 0.41
C ARG A 87 -14.90 9.91 -0.48
N ILE A 88 -13.81 9.40 0.05
CA ILE A 88 -12.82 8.61 -0.68
C ILE A 88 -12.76 7.22 -0.05
N ALA A 89 -12.85 6.18 -0.88
CA ALA A 89 -12.62 4.80 -0.49
C ALA A 89 -11.11 4.57 -0.41
N THR A 90 -10.61 4.32 0.80
CA THR A 90 -9.23 3.90 1.04
C THR A 90 -9.11 2.38 1.21
N GLY A 91 -10.23 1.69 1.50
CA GLY A 91 -10.31 0.24 1.55
C GLY A 91 -10.05 -0.38 2.93
N GLY A 92 -10.21 -1.70 2.99
CA GLY A 92 -10.16 -2.49 4.22
C GLY A 92 -11.41 -2.37 5.10
N THR A 93 -11.42 -3.15 6.18
CA THR A 93 -12.43 -3.16 7.23
C THR A 93 -11.91 -2.43 8.48
N THR A 94 -12.78 -2.09 9.42
CA THR A 94 -12.34 -1.51 10.71
C THR A 94 -11.36 -2.44 11.42
N GLU A 95 -11.69 -3.73 11.52
CA GLU A 95 -10.87 -4.73 12.21
C GLU A 95 -9.53 -4.95 11.48
N GLY A 96 -9.55 -5.11 10.15
CA GLY A 96 -8.36 -5.32 9.35
C GLY A 96 -7.41 -4.12 9.40
N ASN A 97 -7.95 -2.90 9.30
CA ASN A 97 -7.16 -1.67 9.41
C ASN A 97 -6.58 -1.48 10.82
N ASP A 98 -7.33 -1.73 11.88
CA ASP A 98 -6.82 -1.59 13.25
C ASP A 98 -5.76 -2.64 13.59
N LYS A 99 -5.95 -3.88 13.12
CA LYS A 99 -4.94 -4.94 13.22
C LYS A 99 -3.67 -4.55 12.47
N ALA A 100 -3.80 -4.13 11.21
CA ALA A 100 -2.68 -3.70 10.39
C ALA A 100 -1.92 -2.53 11.03
N LYS A 101 -2.61 -1.56 11.63
CA LYS A 101 -2.01 -0.44 12.35
C LYS A 101 -1.17 -0.89 13.55
N SER A 102 -1.69 -1.82 14.35
CA SER A 102 -1.01 -2.32 15.54
C SER A 102 0.19 -3.19 15.17
N GLU A 103 0.01 -4.12 14.25
CA GLU A 103 1.04 -5.07 13.84
C GLU A 103 2.14 -4.41 13.02
N SER A 104 1.81 -3.52 12.08
CA SER A 104 2.82 -2.82 11.26
C SER A 104 3.80 -2.01 12.10
N ARG A 105 3.36 -1.38 13.19
CA ARG A 105 4.24 -0.66 14.13
C ARG A 105 5.25 -1.58 14.78
N LYS A 106 4.83 -2.79 15.20
CA LYS A 106 5.72 -3.81 15.77
C LYS A 106 6.72 -4.30 14.71
N THR A 107 6.25 -4.55 13.49
CA THR A 107 7.09 -4.95 12.35
C THR A 107 8.14 -3.88 12.03
N ILE A 108 7.74 -2.61 11.96
CA ILE A 108 8.67 -1.49 11.71
C ILE A 108 9.71 -1.40 12.82
N ALA A 109 9.29 -1.46 14.09
CA ALA A 109 10.21 -1.39 15.22
C ALA A 109 11.22 -2.55 15.22
N ALA A 110 10.77 -3.78 14.95
CA ALA A 110 11.63 -4.95 14.86
C ALA A 110 12.63 -4.82 13.69
N PHE A 111 12.16 -4.38 12.53
CA PHE A 111 13.00 -4.17 11.36
C PHE A 111 14.07 -3.10 11.60
N LEU A 112 13.70 -1.98 12.22
CA LEU A 112 14.65 -0.93 12.59
C LEU A 112 15.67 -1.45 13.60
N LYS A 113 15.26 -2.18 14.64
CA LYS A 113 16.19 -2.76 15.61
C LYS A 113 17.21 -3.73 14.98
N GLU A 114 16.78 -4.49 13.98
CA GLU A 114 17.64 -5.43 13.24
C GLU A 114 18.64 -4.70 12.32
N ASN A 115 18.22 -3.61 11.68
CA ASN A 115 18.92 -3.02 10.53
C ASN A 115 19.49 -1.61 10.75
N HIS A 116 19.12 -0.93 11.83
CA HIS A 116 19.61 0.39 12.22
C HIS A 116 20.50 0.25 13.46
N LYS A 117 21.79 0.00 13.21
CA LYS A 117 22.85 -0.08 14.22
C LYS A 117 23.79 1.10 14.08
#